data_AF-K0EHH5-F1
#
_entry.id   AF-K0EHH5-F1
#
_cell.length_a   1.000
_cell.length_b   1.000
_cell.length_c   1.000
_cell.angle_alpha   90.00
_cell.angle_beta   90.00
_cell.angle_gamma   90.00
#
_symmetry.space_group_name_H-M   'P 1'
#
loop_
_entity.id
_entity.type
_entity.pdbx_description
1 polymer ?
#
loop_
_entity_poly.entity_id
_entity_poly.type
_entity_poly.pdbx_seq_one_letter_code
_entity_poly.pdbx_strand_id
1 'polypeptide(L)'
;MRNLDPAIKAAIQQRASSNGRSMEAEVRAILTHAADEDTSQAPVVNPLSGAALLGRLAQLREALDGEVPEIGARHEDSKDPAE
;
A
#
# COMPACT_ATOMS: atom_id res chain seq x y z
N MET A 1 -12.83 15.00 28.27
CA MET A 1 -12.66 15.54 26.90
C MET A 1 -12.73 17.09 26.92
N ARG A 2 -11.72 17.80 27.47
CA ARG A 2 -11.83 19.25 27.77
C ARG A 2 -11.32 20.22 26.67
N ASN A 3 -10.72 19.72 25.59
CA ASN A 3 -10.13 20.57 24.56
C ASN A 3 -10.33 20.02 23.13
N LEU A 4 -11.46 19.35 22.88
CA LEU A 4 -11.84 18.97 21.53
C LEU A 4 -12.55 20.13 20.86
N ASP A 5 -12.28 20.33 19.56
CA ASP A 5 -13.09 21.18 18.71
C ASP A 5 -14.58 20.81 18.91
N PRO A 6 -15.46 21.80 19.18
CA PRO A 6 -16.89 21.55 19.34
C PRO A 6 -17.53 20.75 18.20
N ALA A 7 -17.08 20.96 16.95
CA ALA A 7 -17.57 20.24 15.78
C ALA A 7 -17.14 18.76 15.81
N ILE A 8 -15.89 18.49 16.17
CA ILE A 8 -15.37 17.12 16.33
C ILE A 8 -16.09 16.40 17.47
N LYS A 9 -16.30 17.08 18.60
CA LYS A 9 -17.06 16.53 19.73
C LYS A 9 -18.49 16.16 19.32
N ALA A 10 -19.16 17.02 18.55
CA ALA A 10 -20.51 16.75 18.05
C ALA A 10 -20.53 15.54 17.09
N ALA A 11 -19.58 15.45 16.17
CA ALA A 11 -19.46 14.33 15.25
C ALA A 11 -19.21 13.00 15.98
N ILE A 12 -18.30 12.98 16.96
CA ILE A 12 -18.02 11.79 17.79
C ILE A 12 -19.26 11.40 18.61
N GLN A 13 -19.94 12.37 19.22
CA GLN A 13 -21.16 12.10 19.98
C GLN A 13 -22.26 11.49 19.10
N GLN A 14 -22.46 12.02 17.89
CA GLN A 14 -23.42 11.49 16.94
C GLN A 14 -23.05 10.05 16.55
N ARG A 15 -21.78 9.80 16.24
CA ARG A 15 -21.29 8.45 15.91
C ARG A 15 -21.46 7.47 17.07
N ALA A 16 -21.17 7.90 18.30
CA ALA A 16 -21.34 7.10 19.50
C ALA A 16 -22.82 6.71 19.72
N SER A 17 -23.73 7.69 19.54
CA SER A 17 -25.18 7.45 19.62
C SER A 17 -25.64 6.46 18.54
N SER A 18 -25.18 6.59 17.30
CA SER A 18 -25.50 5.65 16.20
C SER A 18 -25.00 4.23 16.46
N ASN A 19 -23.84 4.08 17.12
CA ASN A 19 -23.26 2.78 17.45
C ASN A 19 -23.77 2.19 18.78
N GLY A 20 -24.64 2.90 19.51
CA GLY A 20 -25.12 2.48 20.83
C GLY A 20 -24.02 2.41 21.89
N ARG A 21 -22.97 3.24 21.77
CA ARG A 21 -21.79 3.25 22.65
C ARG A 21 -21.66 4.57 23.39
N SER A 22 -20.88 4.57 24.48
CA SER A 22 -20.49 5.83 25.14
C SER A 22 -19.53 6.64 24.27
N MET A 23 -19.50 7.96 24.46
CA MET A 23 -18.56 8.85 23.77
C MET A 23 -17.11 8.37 23.94
N GLU A 24 -16.74 7.94 25.15
CA GLU A 24 -15.39 7.45 25.44
C GLU A 24 -15.07 6.14 24.71
N ALA A 25 -16.02 5.20 24.67
CA ALA A 25 -15.85 3.94 23.95
C ALA A 25 -15.67 4.17 22.43
N GLU A 26 -16.40 5.14 21.87
CA GLU A 26 -16.26 5.50 20.46
C GLU A 26 -14.91 6.17 20.15
N VAL A 27 -14.44 7.08 21.02
CA VAL A 27 -13.10 7.67 20.89
C VAL A 27 -12.03 6.58 20.96
N ARG A 28 -12.14 5.65 21.90
CA ARG A 28 -11.20 4.54 22.00
C ARG A 28 -11.18 3.70 20.72
N ALA A 29 -12.34 3.39 20.16
CA ALA A 29 -12.43 2.65 18.90
C ALA A 29 -11.80 3.41 17.73
N ILE A 30 -12.00 4.73 17.64
CA ILE A 30 -11.36 5.58 16.62
C ILE A 30 -9.83 5.56 16.77
N LEU A 31 -9.34 5.75 17.99
CA LEU A 31 -7.89 5.79 18.26
C LEU A 31 -7.23 4.42 18.03
N THR A 32 -7.90 3.34 18.40
CA THR A 32 -7.41 1.98 18.10
C THR A 32 -7.34 1.76 16.59
N HIS A 33 -8.40 2.09 15.86
CA HIS A 33 -8.40 1.92 14.41
C HIS A 33 -7.32 2.78 13.72
N ALA A 34 -7.15 4.04 14.15
CA ALA A 34 -6.09 4.90 13.63
C ALA A 34 -4.69 4.36 13.92
N ALA A 35 -4.46 3.81 15.12
CA ALA A 35 -3.18 3.19 15.47
C ALA A 35 -2.91 1.92 14.66
N ASP A 36 -3.94 1.12 14.36
CA ASP A 36 -3.81 -0.08 13.52
C ASP A 36 -3.51 0.28 12.06
N GLU A 37 -4.12 1.34 11.52
CA GLU A 37 -3.84 1.83 10.16
C GLU A 37 -2.39 2.34 10.05
N ASP A 38 -1.91 3.12 11.03
CA ASP A 38 -0.53 3.60 11.06
C ASP A 38 0.48 2.46 11.22
N THR A 39 0.12 1.39 11.96
CA THR A 39 0.96 0.19 12.09
C THR A 39 0.93 -0.67 10.83
N SER A 40 -0.21 -0.67 10.11
CA SER A 40 -0.41 -1.42 8.86
C SER A 40 0.23 -0.74 7.65
N GLN A 41 0.72 0.50 7.79
CA GLN A 41 1.81 0.97 6.95
C GLN A 41 3.06 0.16 7.31
N ALA A 42 3.10 -1.10 6.85
CA ALA A 42 4.34 -1.80 6.61
C ALA A 42 5.28 -0.79 5.95
N PRO A 43 6.56 -0.71 6.38
CA PRO A 43 7.48 0.27 5.84
C PRO A 43 7.32 0.21 4.34
N VAL A 44 6.93 1.34 3.74
CA VAL A 44 6.93 1.50 2.29
C VAL A 44 8.39 1.31 1.90
N VAL A 45 8.79 0.05 1.72
CA VAL A 45 9.98 -0.33 0.98
C VAL A 45 9.74 0.35 -0.33
N ASN A 46 10.50 1.43 -0.56
CA ASN A 46 10.48 2.08 -1.84
C ASN A 46 10.64 0.95 -2.87
N PRO A 47 9.68 0.76 -3.79
CA PRO A 47 9.76 -0.35 -4.73
C PRO A 47 11.02 -0.27 -5.60
N LEU A 48 11.68 0.90 -5.62
CA LEU A 48 12.96 1.16 -6.28
C LEU A 48 14.18 1.06 -5.37
N SER A 49 14.03 0.78 -4.08
CA SER A 49 15.17 0.42 -3.23
C SER A 49 15.84 -0.82 -3.79
N GLY A 50 17.18 -0.84 -3.86
CA GLY A 50 17.94 -1.92 -4.49
C GLY A 50 17.54 -3.33 -4.03
N ALA A 51 17.27 -3.52 -2.74
CA ALA A 51 16.79 -4.81 -2.21
C ALA A 51 15.38 -5.18 -2.71
N ALA A 52 14.45 -4.21 -2.77
CA ALA A 52 13.10 -4.43 -3.27
C ALA A 52 13.11 -4.74 -4.78
N LEU A 53 13.94 -4.04 -5.56
CA LEU A 53 14.16 -4.31 -6.97
C LEU A 53 14.72 -5.72 -7.20
N LEU A 54 15.75 -6.12 -6.44
CA LEU A 54 16.32 -7.46 -6.54
C LEU A 54 15.32 -8.55 -6.19
N GLY A 55 14.53 -8.35 -5.12
CA GLY A 55 13.44 -9.26 -4.76
C GLY A 55 12.38 -9.36 -5.86
N ARG A 56 12.02 -8.23 -6.48
CA ARG A 56 11.07 -8.19 -7.60
C ARG A 56 11.62 -8.88 -8.85
N LEU A 57 12.91 -8.69 -9.17
CA LEU A 57 13.57 -9.37 -10.28
C LEU A 57 13.64 -10.89 -10.05
N ALA A 58 13.87 -11.35 -8.82
CA ALA A 58 13.84 -12.77 -8.49
C ALA A 58 12.44 -13.38 -8.71
N GLN A 59 11.38 -12.69 -8.28
CA GLN A 59 9.99 -13.10 -8.55
C GLN A 59 9.67 -13.13 -10.05
N LEU A 60 10.11 -12.13 -10.82
CA LEU A 60 9.91 -12.10 -12.27
C LEU A 60 10.68 -13.23 -12.96
N ARG A 61 11.89 -13.54 -12.50
CA ARG A 61 12.67 -14.69 -12.99
C ARG A 61 11.95 -16.00 -12.74
N GLU A 62 11.42 -16.21 -11.53
CA GLU A 62 10.64 -17.42 -11.22
C GLU A 62 9.36 -17.51 -12.06
N ALA A 63 8.69 -16.37 -12.31
CA ALA A 63 7.53 -16.33 -13.21
C ALA A 63 7.88 -16.60 -14.68
N LEU A 64 9.09 -16.20 -15.13
CA LEU A 64 9.61 -16.44 -16.48
C LEU A 64 10.23 -17.84 -16.66
N ASP A 65 10.62 -18.52 -15.58
CA ASP A 65 10.89 -19.96 -15.62
C ASP A 65 9.58 -20.75 -15.88
N GLY A 66 8.42 -20.13 -15.60
CA GLY A 66 7.13 -20.52 -16.16
C GLY A 66 7.01 -20.12 -17.63
N GLU A 67 6.39 -20.96 -18.45
CA GLU A 67 6.21 -20.83 -19.90
C GLU A 67 6.05 -19.36 -20.36
N VAL A 68 7.09 -18.84 -21.01
CA VAL A 68 7.11 -17.48 -21.58
C VAL A 68 6.24 -17.47 -22.84
N PRO A 69 5.12 -16.73 -22.90
CA PRO A 69 4.41 -16.55 -24.16
C PRO A 69 5.30 -15.74 -25.11
N GLU A 70 5.59 -16.32 -26.28
CA GLU A 70 6.42 -15.71 -27.33
C GLU A 70 5.85 -14.34 -27.72
N ILE A 71 6.51 -13.26 -27.27
CA ILE A 71 6.26 -11.93 -27.83
C ILE A 71 7.03 -11.88 -29.14
N GLY A 72 6.38 -12.32 -30.20
CA GLY A 72 6.89 -12.17 -31.56
C GLY A 72 7.18 -10.70 -31.85
N ALA A 73 8.45 -10.34 -32.00
CA ALA A 73 8.87 -9.04 -32.51
C ALA A 73 10.04 -9.24 -33.47
N ARG A 74 9.69 -9.08 -34.75
CA ARG A 74 10.57 -9.01 -35.90
C ARG A 74 11.51 -7.80 -35.75
N HIS A 75 12.81 -8.01 -35.95
CA HIS A 75 13.80 -6.98 -36.28
C HIS A 75 14.90 -7.69 -37.06
N GLU A 76 14.67 -7.97 -38.35
CA GLU A 76 15.07 -7.10 -39.48
C GLU A 76 16.55 -6.73 -39.41
N ASP A 77 17.28 -7.46 -40.23
CA ASP A 77 18.64 -7.26 -40.70
C ASP A 77 19.08 -5.81 -40.81
N SER A 78 20.21 -5.48 -40.21
CA SER A 78 21.08 -4.38 -40.62
C SER A 78 22.48 -4.67 -40.07
N LYS A 79 23.35 -5.32 -40.85
CA LYS A 79 24.23 -4.73 -41.88
C LYS A 79 25.64 -4.51 -41.32
N ASP A 80 26.60 -5.19 -41.97
CA ASP A 80 28.03 -4.90 -42.19
C ASP A 80 28.43 -3.40 -42.17
N PRO A 81 29.73 -3.01 -42.19
CA PRO A 81 30.97 -3.76 -42.51
C PRO A 81 32.10 -3.55 -41.46
N ALA A 82 33.16 -4.35 -41.31
CA ALA A 82 34.24 -4.75 -42.22
C ALA A 82 35.11 -3.60 -42.73
N GLU A 83 36.11 -3.19 -41.93
CA GLU A 83 37.44 -2.71 -42.37
C GLU A 83 38.45 -2.72 -41.20
#